data_AF-A0A024TEV1-F1
#
_entry.id   AF-A0A024TEV1-F1
#
_cell.length_a   1.000
_cell.length_b   1.000
_cell.length_c   1.000
_cell.angle_alpha   90.00
_cell.angle_beta   90.00
_cell.angle_gamma   90.00
#
_symmetry.space_group_name_H-M   'P 1'
#
loop_
_entity.id
_entity.type
_entity.pdbx_description
1 polymer ?
#
loop_
_entity_poly.entity_id
_entity_poly.type
_entity_poly.pdbx_seq_one_letter_code
_entity_poly.pdbx_strand_id
1 'polypeptide(L)'
;MRAAAAVCVLLAHAGMSMFNSNEVCEPKTVICKSAKRGAKTVLAPKPKYKVWANGCGTDSMGFQLMGDEHLDFTDCCNRHDACYGVCGISKNLCEKKFSKCMKDKCALEPTADLQKSCETTAELYAMGPNLMGCPAFTAGQKEACECVDAGKADKLNRERLEHFLAHQAKDGAAEDVDGLLAKYKGKEPVMFLRLLTKYPDAITLKKARVSEHAKMFEALKKKTQEEASSADEHSDVEAHIEL
;
A
#
# COMPACT_ATOMS: atom_id res chain seq x y z
N MET A 1 3.89 64.28 -23.96
CA MET A 1 3.04 63.07 -23.96
C MET A 1 3.86 61.88 -24.45
N ARG A 2 4.35 61.03 -23.55
CA ARG A 2 4.80 59.67 -23.87
C ARG A 2 4.35 58.76 -22.73
N ALA A 3 3.19 58.14 -22.95
CA ALA A 3 2.63 57.04 -22.18
C ALA A 3 3.50 55.79 -22.41
N ALA A 4 4.01 55.14 -21.36
CA ALA A 4 3.38 54.07 -20.59
C ALA A 4 3.81 52.66 -21.04
N ALA A 5 3.96 51.81 -20.02
CA ALA A 5 3.96 50.34 -20.06
C ALA A 5 5.26 49.61 -20.44
N ALA A 6 6.26 49.73 -19.55
CA ALA A 6 6.91 48.53 -19.04
C ALA A 6 5.89 47.70 -18.22
N VAL A 7 6.21 46.42 -17.95
CA VAL A 7 5.45 45.42 -17.19
C VAL A 7 4.60 44.48 -18.07
N CYS A 8 5.23 43.41 -18.57
CA CYS A 8 4.56 42.10 -18.63
C CYS A 8 5.56 40.94 -18.87
N VAL A 9 6.52 40.71 -17.97
CA VAL A 9 7.26 39.42 -17.93
C VAL A 9 7.62 39.05 -16.49
N LEU A 10 6.62 38.82 -15.64
CA LEU A 10 6.82 38.21 -14.31
C LEU A 10 5.64 37.30 -13.93
N LEU A 11 5.30 36.32 -14.77
CA LEU A 11 4.41 35.22 -14.37
C LEU A 11 4.84 33.90 -15.01
N ALA A 12 6.02 33.39 -14.63
CA ALA A 12 6.45 32.04 -15.01
C ALA A 12 7.19 31.30 -13.88
N HIS A 13 6.83 31.54 -12.61
CA HIS A 13 7.42 30.79 -11.47
C HIS A 13 6.39 30.17 -10.51
N ALA A 14 5.09 30.17 -10.84
CA ALA A 14 4.05 29.59 -9.99
C ALA A 14 3.46 28.27 -10.51
N GLY A 15 4.23 27.49 -11.30
CA GLY A 15 3.71 26.34 -12.04
C GLY A 15 4.25 24.96 -11.69
N MET A 16 5.25 24.81 -10.80
CA MET A 16 5.93 23.51 -10.60
C MET A 16 5.80 22.90 -9.19
N SER A 17 5.02 23.49 -8.29
CA SER A 17 4.89 22.96 -6.92
C SER A 17 3.54 22.32 -6.58
N MET A 18 2.58 22.25 -7.51
CA MET A 18 1.23 21.71 -7.23
C MET A 18 1.11 20.17 -7.34
N PHE A 19 2.15 19.47 -7.78
CA PHE A 19 2.12 18.00 -7.97
C PHE A 19 3.10 17.23 -7.07
N ASN A 20 3.71 17.87 -6.07
CA ASN A 20 4.48 17.17 -5.04
C ASN A 20 3.67 17.00 -3.75
N SER A 21 2.41 16.60 -3.89
CA SER A 21 1.42 16.56 -2.82
C SER A 21 1.36 15.16 -2.22
N ASN A 22 2.43 14.72 -1.54
CA ASN A 22 2.26 13.59 -0.64
C ASN A 22 1.51 14.09 0.60
N GLU A 23 0.25 13.68 0.74
CA GLU A 23 -0.61 14.08 1.84
C GLU A 23 0.09 13.83 3.18
N VAL A 24 0.27 14.89 3.99
CA VAL A 24 0.90 14.79 5.31
C VAL A 24 -0.13 14.27 6.31
N CYS A 25 0.02 13.01 6.71
CA CYS A 25 -0.84 12.40 7.73
C CYS A 25 -0.26 12.57 9.12
N GLU A 26 -1.10 12.91 10.08
CA GLU A 26 -0.74 13.00 11.50
C GLU A 26 -1.44 11.91 12.32
N PRO A 27 -1.06 10.62 12.20
CA PRO A 27 -1.73 9.54 12.93
C PRO A 27 -1.66 9.73 14.45
N LYS A 28 -0.62 10.40 14.95
CA LYS A 28 -0.48 10.71 16.38
C LYS A 28 -1.63 11.58 16.89
N THR A 29 -2.08 12.59 16.14
CA THR A 29 -3.20 13.44 16.59
C THR A 29 -4.50 12.65 16.65
N VAL A 30 -4.62 11.57 15.86
CA VAL A 30 -5.79 10.70 15.86
C VAL A 30 -5.75 9.64 16.97
N ILE A 31 -4.58 9.05 17.20
CA ILE A 31 -4.40 7.93 18.14
C ILE A 31 -4.21 8.44 19.58
N CYS A 32 -3.56 9.60 19.77
CA CYS A 32 -3.29 10.20 21.08
C CYS A 32 -4.28 11.30 21.49
N LYS A 33 -5.50 11.35 20.92
CA LYS A 33 -6.50 12.40 21.18
C LYS A 33 -6.77 12.66 22.66
N SER A 34 -6.71 11.63 23.49
CA SER A 34 -7.03 11.68 24.93
C SER A 34 -5.80 11.84 25.84
N ALA A 35 -4.62 12.17 25.28
CA ALA A 35 -3.43 12.38 26.09
C ALA A 35 -3.64 13.55 27.08
N LYS A 36 -3.26 13.34 28.34
CA LYS A 36 -3.37 14.36 29.39
C LYS A 36 -2.56 15.61 28.98
N ARG A 37 -3.11 16.80 29.24
CA ARG A 37 -2.43 18.08 28.98
C ARG A 37 -1.08 18.10 29.72
N GLY A 38 0.02 18.32 29.00
CA GLY A 38 1.39 18.30 29.53
C GLY A 38 2.10 16.93 29.49
N ALA A 39 1.41 15.84 29.16
CA ALA A 39 2.05 14.53 28.99
C ALA A 39 2.84 14.48 27.66
N LYS A 40 4.12 14.11 27.73
CA LYS A 40 4.93 13.80 26.55
C LYS A 40 4.59 12.39 26.06
N THR A 41 3.61 12.28 25.18
CA THR A 41 3.21 11.01 24.58
C THR A 41 3.81 10.79 23.20
N VAL A 42 3.98 9.53 22.83
CA VAL A 42 4.47 9.08 21.52
C VAL A 42 3.68 7.85 21.07
N LEU A 43 3.76 7.55 19.77
CA LEU A 43 3.30 6.26 19.26
C LEU A 43 4.39 5.22 19.53
N ALA A 44 4.00 4.08 20.07
CA ALA A 44 4.87 2.93 20.26
C ALA A 44 4.21 1.68 19.66
N PRO A 45 5.02 0.73 19.15
CA PRO A 45 4.47 -0.47 18.53
C PRO A 45 3.81 -1.37 19.57
N LYS A 46 2.66 -1.95 19.20
CA LYS A 46 2.11 -3.09 19.96
C LYS A 46 3.01 -4.30 19.77
N PRO A 47 3.62 -4.87 20.83
CA PRO A 47 4.65 -5.90 20.68
C PRO A 47 4.22 -7.11 19.86
N LYS A 48 2.97 -7.55 20.00
CA LYS A 48 2.43 -8.78 19.38
C LYS A 48 1.64 -8.56 18.09
N TYR A 49 1.55 -7.33 17.57
CA TYR A 49 0.76 -7.03 16.37
C TYR A 49 1.25 -7.79 15.12
N LYS A 50 0.36 -8.45 14.38
CA LYS A 50 0.75 -9.14 13.14
C LYS A 50 0.53 -8.20 11.97
N VAL A 51 1.61 -7.92 11.25
CA VAL A 51 1.56 -7.11 10.02
C VAL A 51 0.84 -7.93 8.96
N TRP A 52 -0.02 -7.27 8.19
CA TRP A 52 -0.84 -7.93 7.18
C TRP A 52 -0.96 -7.06 5.93
N ALA A 53 -1.36 -7.69 4.83
CA ALA A 53 -1.58 -7.05 3.54
C ALA A 53 -2.78 -7.67 2.82
N ASN A 54 -3.37 -6.95 1.88
CA ASN A 54 -4.52 -7.41 1.09
C ASN A 54 -4.43 -7.04 -0.40
N GLY A 55 -3.21 -6.83 -0.91
CA GLY A 55 -2.94 -6.55 -2.30
C GLY A 55 -3.30 -5.12 -2.72
N CYS A 56 -3.47 -4.90 -4.03
CA CYS A 56 -3.63 -3.56 -4.60
C CYS A 56 -5.05 -2.95 -4.47
N GLY A 57 -5.88 -3.42 -3.52
CA GLY A 57 -7.17 -2.79 -3.23
C GLY A 57 -8.23 -2.86 -4.36
N THR A 58 -8.13 -3.86 -5.25
CA THR A 58 -8.96 -4.00 -6.48
C THR A 58 -10.47 -4.13 -6.27
N ASP A 59 -10.98 -4.14 -5.03
CA ASP A 59 -12.41 -4.22 -4.74
C ASP A 59 -13.11 -2.86 -4.52
N SER A 60 -12.38 -1.77 -4.24
CA SER A 60 -12.99 -0.45 -3.96
C SER A 60 -12.87 0.57 -5.10
N MET A 61 -11.88 0.41 -5.97
CA MET A 61 -11.79 1.11 -7.24
C MET A 61 -11.76 0.00 -8.28
N GLY A 62 -12.80 -0.11 -9.12
CA GLY A 62 -12.87 -1.05 -10.27
C GLY A 62 -11.86 -0.71 -11.36
N PHE A 63 -10.63 -0.43 -10.94
CA PHE A 63 -9.49 0.02 -11.70
C PHE A 63 -8.49 -1.14 -11.66
N GLN A 64 -8.89 -2.27 -12.22
CA GLN A 64 -7.93 -3.01 -13.04
C GLN A 64 -7.52 -2.00 -14.11
N LEU A 65 -6.43 -1.27 -13.84
CA LEU A 65 -5.85 -0.34 -14.79
C LEU A 65 -5.72 -1.09 -16.10
N MET A 66 -6.55 -0.68 -17.04
CA MET A 66 -6.60 -1.19 -18.39
C MET A 66 -5.17 -1.32 -18.91
N GLY A 67 -4.76 -2.50 -19.37
CA GLY A 67 -3.79 -2.54 -20.45
C GLY A 67 -2.71 -3.60 -20.45
N ASP A 68 -2.50 -4.38 -19.38
CA ASP A 68 -1.50 -5.46 -19.47
C ASP A 68 -1.81 -6.61 -18.52
N GLU A 69 -2.25 -7.74 -19.05
CA GLU A 69 -2.40 -8.99 -18.28
C GLU A 69 -1.07 -9.48 -17.69
N HIS A 70 0.07 -8.86 -18.07
CA HIS A 70 1.41 -9.25 -17.65
C HIS A 70 1.99 -8.41 -16.50
N LEU A 71 1.35 -7.30 -16.09
CA LEU A 71 1.87 -6.43 -15.03
C LEU A 71 1.30 -6.75 -13.65
N ASP A 72 2.04 -7.55 -12.87
CA ASP A 72 1.69 -7.88 -11.48
C ASP A 72 2.45 -7.03 -10.45
N PHE A 73 1.77 -6.01 -9.93
CA PHE A 73 2.23 -5.19 -8.79
C PHE A 73 1.78 -5.69 -7.42
N THR A 74 1.15 -6.86 -7.31
CA THR A 74 0.60 -7.38 -6.04
C THR A 74 1.64 -7.42 -4.92
N ASP A 75 2.87 -7.85 -5.21
CA ASP A 75 3.96 -7.83 -4.22
C ASP A 75 4.30 -6.40 -3.74
N CYS A 76 4.30 -5.42 -4.65
CA CYS A 76 4.55 -4.02 -4.29
C CYS A 76 3.45 -3.45 -3.40
N CYS A 77 2.18 -3.77 -3.71
CA CYS A 77 1.05 -3.38 -2.88
C CYS A 77 1.10 -4.05 -1.52
N ASN A 78 1.42 -5.35 -1.46
CA ASN A 78 1.56 -6.05 -0.19
C ASN A 78 2.67 -5.45 0.70
N ARG A 79 3.78 -5.02 0.09
CA ARG A 79 4.84 -4.29 0.80
C ARG A 79 4.41 -2.91 1.27
N HIS A 80 3.55 -2.22 0.50
CA HIS A 80 2.99 -0.92 0.88
C HIS A 80 2.03 -1.04 2.06
N ASP A 81 1.10 -2.00 2.03
CA ASP A 81 0.21 -2.33 3.15
C ASP A 81 1.02 -2.69 4.40
N ALA A 82 2.02 -3.55 4.25
CA ALA A 82 2.89 -3.94 5.34
C ALA A 82 3.66 -2.73 5.92
N CYS A 83 4.09 -1.79 5.07
CA CYS A 83 4.70 -0.53 5.50
C CYS A 83 3.72 0.29 6.32
N TYR A 84 2.47 0.46 5.89
CA TYR A 84 1.43 1.15 6.67
C TYR A 84 1.19 0.52 8.05
N GLY A 85 1.39 -0.79 8.17
CA GLY A 85 1.35 -1.55 9.42
C GLY A 85 2.59 -1.41 10.32
N VAL A 86 3.62 -0.67 9.92
CA VAL A 86 4.78 -0.39 10.77
C VAL A 86 4.52 0.84 11.62
N CYS A 87 4.36 0.65 12.93
CA CYS A 87 4.06 1.75 13.83
C CYS A 87 5.11 2.87 13.77
N GLY A 88 4.66 4.11 13.60
CA GLY A 88 5.50 5.31 13.60
C GLY A 88 6.32 5.51 12.32
N ILE A 89 6.14 4.69 11.29
CA ILE A 89 6.79 4.90 10.01
C ILE A 89 6.28 6.19 9.35
N SER A 90 7.06 6.77 8.44
CA SER A 90 6.58 7.88 7.61
C SER A 90 5.78 7.34 6.42
N LYS A 91 4.57 7.86 6.18
CA LYS A 91 3.82 7.58 4.94
C LYS A 91 4.66 7.88 3.70
N ASN A 92 5.40 9.00 3.70
CA ASN A 92 6.26 9.36 2.57
C ASN A 92 7.36 8.33 2.30
N LEU A 93 7.88 7.68 3.34
CA LEU A 93 8.81 6.56 3.14
C LEU A 93 8.11 5.35 2.52
N CYS A 94 6.87 5.05 2.91
CA CYS A 94 6.07 4.00 2.30
C CYS A 94 5.77 4.29 0.83
N GLU A 95 5.35 5.51 0.49
CA GLU A 95 5.07 5.90 -0.91
C GLU A 95 6.31 5.82 -1.79
N LYS A 96 7.46 6.34 -1.31
CA LYS A 96 8.72 6.24 -2.05
C LYS A 96 9.13 4.80 -2.32
N LYS A 97 8.94 3.91 -1.35
CA LYS A 97 9.23 2.48 -1.51
C LYS A 97 8.25 1.79 -2.45
N PHE A 98 6.98 2.17 -2.41
CA PHE A 98 5.96 1.65 -3.30
C PHE A 98 6.23 2.04 -4.75
N SER A 99 6.45 3.32 -5.03
CA SER A 99 6.83 3.80 -6.37
C SER A 99 8.12 3.14 -6.86
N LYS A 100 9.13 3.01 -5.99
CA LYS A 100 10.38 2.33 -6.36
C LYS A 100 10.15 0.86 -6.70
N CYS A 101 9.36 0.13 -5.91
CA CYS A 101 9.07 -1.29 -6.17
C CYS A 101 8.44 -1.50 -7.55
N MET A 102 7.46 -0.67 -7.91
CA MET A 102 6.81 -0.79 -9.22
C MET A 102 7.75 -0.42 -10.36
N LYS A 103 8.57 0.64 -10.21
CA LYS A 103 9.60 0.99 -11.20
C LYS A 103 10.64 -0.11 -11.39
N ASP A 104 11.08 -0.74 -10.29
CA ASP A 104 12.02 -1.86 -10.35
C ASP A 104 11.41 -3.06 -11.10
N LYS A 105 10.09 -3.30 -10.99
CA LYS A 105 9.38 -4.28 -11.81
C LYS A 105 9.30 -3.87 -13.27
N CYS A 106 8.97 -2.62 -13.56
CA CYS A 106 8.91 -2.12 -14.94
C CYS A 106 10.24 -2.21 -15.67
N ALA A 107 11.36 -2.04 -14.97
CA ALA A 107 12.69 -2.20 -15.56
C ALA A 107 12.99 -3.64 -16.04
N LEU A 108 12.16 -4.63 -15.65
CA LEU A 108 12.26 -6.02 -16.10
C LEU A 108 11.52 -6.28 -17.41
N GLU A 109 10.71 -5.33 -17.90
CA GLU A 109 9.98 -5.48 -19.16
C GLU A 109 10.93 -5.60 -20.35
N PRO A 110 10.61 -6.46 -21.35
CA PRO A 110 11.55 -6.87 -22.38
C PRO A 110 11.82 -5.81 -23.45
N THR A 111 10.93 -4.82 -23.60
CA THR A 111 11.06 -3.75 -24.60
C THR A 111 10.87 -2.38 -23.99
N ALA A 112 11.47 -1.35 -24.59
CA ALA A 112 11.34 0.02 -24.11
C ALA A 112 9.88 0.53 -24.10
N ASP A 113 9.06 0.07 -25.06
CA ASP A 113 7.64 0.43 -25.11
C ASP A 113 6.84 -0.20 -23.97
N LEU A 114 7.11 -1.46 -23.62
CA LEU A 114 6.51 -2.13 -22.46
C LEU A 114 7.00 -1.51 -21.14
N GLN A 115 8.29 -1.19 -21.04
CA GLN A 115 8.84 -0.45 -19.89
C GLN A 115 8.10 0.86 -19.68
N LYS A 116 7.91 1.66 -20.74
CA LYS A 116 7.21 2.95 -20.68
C LYS A 116 5.73 2.79 -20.32
N SER A 117 5.05 1.79 -20.89
CA SER A 117 3.66 1.46 -20.57
C SER A 117 3.51 1.07 -19.09
N CYS A 118 4.41 0.21 -18.61
CA CYS A 118 4.47 -0.18 -17.22
C CYS A 118 4.74 1.01 -16.29
N GLU A 119 5.70 1.87 -16.61
CA GLU A 119 6.01 3.06 -15.82
C GLU A 119 4.81 4.01 -15.71
N THR A 120 4.09 4.21 -16.81
CA THR A 120 2.86 5.02 -16.83
C THR A 120 1.81 4.41 -15.89
N THR A 121 1.65 3.09 -15.93
CA THR A 121 0.75 2.36 -15.03
C THR A 121 1.19 2.48 -13.57
N ALA A 122 2.48 2.29 -13.29
CA ALA A 122 3.07 2.43 -11.96
C ALA A 122 2.86 3.83 -11.36
N GLU A 123 2.95 4.88 -12.19
CA GLU A 123 2.66 6.26 -11.77
C GLU A 123 1.20 6.43 -11.39
N LEU A 124 0.25 5.87 -12.15
CA LEU A 124 -1.17 5.88 -11.82
C LEU A 124 -1.46 5.15 -10.51
N TYR A 125 -0.84 3.99 -10.27
CA TYR A 125 -0.93 3.29 -8.98
C TYR A 125 -0.39 4.14 -7.82
N ALA A 126 0.74 4.83 -8.02
CA ALA A 126 1.33 5.68 -6.99
C ALA A 126 0.49 6.91 -6.67
N MET A 127 -0.32 7.43 -7.61
CA MET A 127 -1.16 8.61 -7.38
C MET A 127 -2.19 8.39 -6.26
N GLY A 128 -2.83 7.22 -6.22
CA GLY A 128 -3.91 6.92 -5.27
C GLY A 128 -3.48 7.12 -3.81
N PRO A 129 -2.49 6.37 -3.31
CA PRO A 129 -1.97 6.55 -1.96
C PRO A 129 -1.37 7.94 -1.69
N ASN A 130 -0.75 8.59 -2.68
CA ASN A 130 -0.21 9.95 -2.49
C ASN A 130 -1.32 10.96 -2.20
N LEU A 131 -2.44 10.89 -2.91
CA LEU A 131 -3.55 11.85 -2.83
C LEU A 131 -4.59 11.51 -1.76
N MET A 132 -4.87 10.22 -1.54
CA MET A 132 -5.98 9.74 -0.70
C MET A 132 -5.57 8.66 0.32
N GLY A 133 -4.27 8.52 0.59
CA GLY A 133 -3.75 7.44 1.43
C GLY A 133 -3.89 7.67 2.93
N CYS A 134 -4.15 8.89 3.43
CA CYS A 134 -4.14 9.14 4.87
C CYS A 134 -5.15 8.34 5.70
N PRO A 135 -6.40 8.10 5.25
CA PRO A 135 -7.33 7.25 5.99
C PRO A 135 -6.81 5.82 6.17
N ALA A 136 -6.32 5.20 5.09
CA ALA A 136 -5.75 3.85 5.13
C ALA A 136 -4.47 3.79 5.97
N PHE A 137 -3.57 4.76 5.81
CA PHE A 137 -2.35 4.87 6.60
C PHE A 137 -2.68 5.02 8.09
N THR A 138 -3.59 5.92 8.44
CA THR A 138 -3.99 6.16 9.83
C THR A 138 -4.67 4.94 10.44
N ALA A 139 -5.46 4.20 9.67
CA ALA A 139 -6.05 2.93 10.10
C ALA A 139 -4.97 1.88 10.42
N GLY A 140 -4.01 1.69 9.51
CA GLY A 140 -2.87 0.79 9.74
C GLY A 140 -2.04 1.20 10.97
N GLN A 141 -1.79 2.49 11.15
CA GLN A 141 -1.13 3.02 12.34
C GLN A 141 -1.93 2.78 13.62
N LYS A 142 -3.26 2.89 13.59
CA LYS A 142 -4.12 2.62 14.76
C LYS A 142 -4.11 1.14 15.15
N GLU A 143 -4.03 0.25 14.17
CA GLU A 143 -3.89 -1.19 14.41
C GLU A 143 -2.51 -1.51 15.01
N ALA A 144 -1.44 -0.94 14.46
CA ALA A 144 -0.06 -1.24 14.84
C ALA A 144 0.45 -0.53 16.09
N CYS A 145 -0.04 0.69 16.36
CA CYS A 145 0.45 1.56 17.43
C CYS A 145 -0.50 1.62 18.64
N GLU A 146 0.08 1.98 19.77
CA GLU A 146 -0.60 2.50 20.93
C GLU A 146 0.01 3.85 21.37
N CYS A 147 -0.79 4.67 22.04
CA CYS A 147 -0.33 5.95 22.59
C CYS A 147 0.21 5.74 24.00
N VAL A 148 1.49 6.05 24.22
CA VAL A 148 2.16 5.81 25.51
C VAL A 148 2.99 7.01 25.93
N ASP A 149 3.41 7.03 27.20
CA ASP A 149 4.42 7.96 27.69
C ASP A 149 5.75 7.75 26.95
N ALA A 150 6.46 8.82 26.60
CA ALA A 150 7.71 8.74 25.84
C ALA A 150 8.76 7.80 26.47
N GLY A 151 8.82 7.71 27.80
CA GLY A 151 9.74 6.81 28.51
C GLY A 151 9.45 5.31 28.33
N LYS A 152 8.30 4.93 27.77
CA LYS A 152 7.93 3.52 27.51
C LYS A 152 8.28 3.06 26.10
N ALA A 153 8.56 3.98 25.19
CA ALA A 153 8.74 3.66 23.77
C ALA A 153 9.91 2.70 23.52
N ASP A 154 11.05 2.90 24.18
CA ASP A 154 12.23 2.04 24.04
C ASP A 154 11.94 0.59 24.44
N LYS A 155 11.26 0.42 25.57
CA LYS A 155 10.84 -0.90 26.07
C LYS A 155 9.93 -1.60 25.07
N LEU A 156 8.91 -0.91 24.55
CA LEU A 156 7.95 -1.50 23.61
C LEU A 156 8.58 -1.82 22.25
N ASN A 157 9.51 -1.00 21.77
CA ASN A 157 10.29 -1.31 20.55
C ASN A 157 11.16 -2.56 20.74
N ARG A 158 11.78 -2.73 21.91
CA ARG A 158 12.53 -3.95 22.25
C ARG A 158 11.62 -5.17 22.29
N GLU A 159 10.54 -5.12 23.06
CA GLU A 159 9.58 -6.24 23.19
C GLU A 159 9.01 -6.64 21.82
N ARG A 160 8.74 -5.64 20.96
CA ARG A 160 8.32 -5.86 19.58
C ARG A 160 9.39 -6.62 18.78
N LEU A 161 10.66 -6.29 18.94
CA LEU A 161 11.77 -6.86 18.17
C LEU A 161 12.03 -8.29 18.59
N GLU A 162 12.11 -8.52 19.90
CA GLU A 162 12.25 -9.83 20.50
C GLU A 162 11.10 -10.74 20.08
N HIS A 163 9.85 -10.26 20.19
CA HIS A 163 8.69 -11.01 19.75
C HIS A 163 8.74 -11.35 18.26
N PHE A 164 9.10 -10.39 17.41
CA PHE A 164 9.20 -10.61 15.97
C PHE A 164 10.25 -11.68 15.65
N LEU A 165 11.47 -11.54 16.16
CA LEU A 165 12.57 -12.47 15.88
C LEU A 165 12.29 -13.87 16.42
N ALA A 166 11.68 -14.01 17.60
CA ALA A 166 11.32 -15.30 18.17
C ALA A 166 10.35 -16.11 17.28
N HIS A 167 9.53 -15.43 16.47
CA HIS A 167 8.56 -16.09 15.56
C HIS A 167 9.05 -16.24 14.12
N GLN A 168 10.16 -15.57 13.75
CA GLN A 168 10.71 -15.56 12.39
C GLN A 168 12.07 -16.25 12.27
N ALA A 169 12.75 -16.53 13.39
CA ALA A 169 14.00 -17.29 13.44
C ALA A 169 13.77 -18.79 13.19
N LYS A 170 13.30 -19.13 11.99
CA LYS A 170 13.25 -20.53 11.51
C LYS A 170 14.63 -21.03 11.04
N ASP A 171 15.54 -20.11 10.70
CA ASP A 171 16.81 -20.44 10.05
C ASP A 171 18.06 -20.27 10.94
N GLY A 172 17.90 -20.20 12.26
CA GLY A 172 19.05 -20.11 13.19
C GLY A 172 19.87 -18.82 13.14
N ALA A 173 19.48 -17.85 12.30
CA ALA A 173 20.06 -16.51 12.30
C ALA A 173 19.54 -15.71 13.50
N ALA A 174 20.24 -15.83 14.64
CA ALA A 174 20.01 -14.97 15.79
C ALA A 174 20.48 -13.55 15.45
N GLU A 175 19.53 -12.66 15.13
CA GLU A 175 19.82 -11.23 15.04
C GLU A 175 20.18 -10.69 16.43
N ASP A 176 21.24 -9.89 16.51
CA ASP A 176 21.61 -9.18 17.73
C ASP A 176 20.59 -8.07 18.01
N VAL A 177 19.70 -8.31 18.98
CA VAL A 177 18.66 -7.36 19.41
C VAL A 177 19.27 -6.05 19.87
N ASP A 178 20.34 -6.09 20.67
CA ASP A 178 20.97 -4.90 21.24
C ASP A 178 21.70 -4.11 20.16
N GLY A 179 22.45 -4.78 19.29
CA GLY A 179 23.13 -4.17 18.15
C GLY A 179 22.15 -3.52 17.17
N LEU A 180 21.01 -4.16 16.88
CA LEU A 180 19.96 -3.58 16.03
C LEU A 180 19.36 -2.33 16.66
N LEU A 181 18.96 -2.38 17.94
CA LEU A 181 18.37 -1.23 18.63
C LEU A 181 19.36 -0.06 18.77
N ALA A 182 20.64 -0.34 19.00
CA ALA A 182 21.68 0.69 19.04
C ALA A 182 21.87 1.34 17.65
N LYS A 183 21.97 0.53 16.59
CA LYS A 183 22.14 1.00 15.21
C LYS A 183 20.97 1.86 14.72
N TYR A 184 19.75 1.53 15.16
CA TYR A 184 18.52 2.17 14.71
C TYR A 184 17.86 3.05 15.77
N LYS A 185 18.60 3.55 16.76
CA LYS A 185 18.05 4.43 17.79
C LYS A 185 17.35 5.65 17.18
N GLY A 186 16.08 5.84 17.50
CA GLY A 186 15.20 6.88 16.93
C GLY A 186 14.73 6.61 15.49
N LYS A 187 15.09 5.46 14.91
CA LYS A 187 14.73 4.98 13.58
C LYS A 187 14.19 3.54 13.63
N GLU A 188 13.64 3.14 14.76
CA GLU A 188 13.08 1.81 15.01
C GLU A 188 11.98 1.42 14.00
N PRO A 189 11.09 2.31 13.54
CA PRO A 189 10.16 1.98 12.46
C PRO A 189 10.89 1.57 11.16
N VAL A 190 11.98 2.26 10.81
CA VAL A 190 12.78 1.93 9.61
C VAL A 190 13.49 0.57 9.77
N MET A 191 13.95 0.26 10.98
CA MET A 191 14.48 -1.07 11.32
C MET A 191 13.44 -2.15 11.08
N PHE A 192 12.22 -1.99 11.60
CA PHE A 192 11.15 -2.97 11.41
C PHE A 192 10.76 -3.15 9.95
N LEU A 193 10.68 -2.06 9.20
CA LEU A 193 10.41 -2.14 7.77
C LEU A 193 11.50 -2.93 7.00
N ARG A 194 12.76 -2.77 7.40
CA ARG A 194 13.88 -3.58 6.85
C ARG A 194 13.73 -5.05 7.23
N LEU A 195 13.35 -5.36 8.46
CA LEU A 195 13.10 -6.74 8.89
C LEU A 195 11.97 -7.37 8.10
N LEU A 196 10.86 -6.67 7.86
CA LEU A 196 9.77 -7.17 7.00
C LEU A 196 10.21 -7.41 5.55
N THR A 197 11.18 -6.63 5.06
CA THR A 197 11.77 -6.87 3.72
C THR A 197 12.64 -8.13 3.72
N LYS A 198 13.36 -8.41 4.82
CA LYS A 198 14.20 -9.59 5.00
C LYS A 198 13.38 -10.87 5.25
N TYR A 199 12.25 -10.76 5.95
CA TYR A 199 11.36 -11.85 6.31
C TYR A 199 9.96 -11.62 5.71
N PRO A 200 9.79 -11.76 4.38
CA PRO A 200 8.52 -11.49 3.71
C PRO A 200 7.37 -12.39 4.21
N ASP A 201 7.68 -13.63 4.63
CA ASP A 201 6.72 -14.58 5.20
C ASP A 201 6.12 -14.13 6.54
N ALA A 202 6.70 -13.09 7.17
CA ALA A 202 6.14 -12.47 8.36
C ALA A 202 4.87 -11.64 8.07
N ILE A 203 4.60 -11.33 6.80
CA ILE A 203 3.43 -10.56 6.36
C ILE A 203 2.25 -11.50 6.17
N THR A 204 1.19 -11.31 6.96
CA THR A 204 -0.04 -12.10 6.82
C THR A 204 -0.86 -11.59 5.64
N LEU A 205 -0.95 -12.36 4.55
CA LEU A 205 -1.83 -12.04 3.44
C LEU A 205 -3.28 -12.36 3.83
N LYS A 206 -4.13 -11.33 3.90
CA LYS A 206 -5.58 -11.50 4.03
C LYS A 206 -6.17 -11.53 2.62
N LYS A 207 -7.07 -12.49 2.36
CA LYS A 207 -7.87 -12.46 1.13
C LYS A 207 -8.60 -11.11 1.06
N ALA A 208 -8.57 -10.46 -0.11
CA ALA A 208 -9.34 -9.26 -0.34
C ALA A 208 -10.82 -9.53 0.00
N ARG A 209 -11.48 -8.58 0.67
CA ARG A 209 -12.92 -8.68 0.94
C ARG A 209 -13.64 -8.50 -0.38
N VAL A 210 -14.10 -9.60 -0.98
CA VAL A 210 -14.98 -9.56 -2.16
C VAL A 210 -16.15 -8.64 -1.85
N SER A 211 -16.21 -7.50 -2.53
CA SER A 211 -17.28 -6.54 -2.33
C SER A 211 -18.62 -7.18 -2.71
N GLU A 212 -19.72 -6.75 -2.10
CA GLU A 212 -21.05 -7.24 -2.49
C GLU A 212 -21.31 -6.97 -3.98
N HIS A 213 -20.73 -5.90 -4.54
CA HIS A 213 -20.76 -5.61 -5.96
C HIS A 213 -19.99 -6.64 -6.80
N ALA A 214 -18.81 -7.07 -6.36
CA ALA A 214 -18.04 -8.12 -7.02
C ALA A 214 -18.79 -9.47 -6.97
N LYS A 215 -19.45 -9.80 -5.85
CA LYS A 215 -20.32 -10.98 -5.76
C LYS A 215 -21.52 -10.89 -6.70
N MET A 216 -22.13 -9.71 -6.80
CA MET A 216 -23.26 -9.46 -7.68
C MET A 216 -22.85 -9.56 -9.16
N PHE A 217 -21.68 -9.03 -9.53
CA PHE A 217 -21.16 -9.08 -10.89
C PHE A 217 -20.80 -10.52 -11.31
N GLU A 218 -20.18 -11.30 -10.42
CA GLU A 218 -19.94 -12.74 -10.64
C GLU A 218 -21.25 -13.52 -10.78
N ALA A 219 -22.26 -13.22 -9.95
CA ALA A 219 -23.57 -13.85 -10.06
C ALA A 219 -24.27 -13.52 -11.38
N LEU A 220 -24.12 -12.30 -11.90
CA LEU A 220 -24.66 -11.89 -13.20
C LEU A 220 -23.93 -12.57 -14.36
N LYS A 221 -22.59 -12.61 -14.34
CA LYS A 221 -21.79 -13.34 -15.34
C LYS A 221 -22.18 -14.81 -15.42
N LYS A 222 -22.35 -15.45 -14.26
CA LYS A 222 -22.73 -16.86 -14.18
C LYS A 222 -24.11 -17.11 -14.80
N LYS A 223 -25.09 -16.22 -14.54
CA LYS A 223 -26.41 -16.30 -15.16
C LYS A 223 -26.37 -16.12 -16.68
N THR A 224 -25.60 -15.17 -17.18
CA THR A 224 -25.47 -14.96 -18.64
C THR A 224 -24.79 -16.16 -19.32
N GLN A 225 -23.86 -16.84 -18.66
CA GLN A 225 -23.23 -18.06 -19.16
C GLN A 225 -24.19 -19.26 -19.13
N GLU A 226 -25.00 -19.39 -18.08
CA GLU A 226 -26.04 -20.42 -17.98
C GLU A 226 -27.12 -20.21 -19.07
N GLU A 227 -27.56 -18.97 -19.29
CA GLU A 227 -28.50 -18.60 -20.35
C GLU A 227 -27.93 -18.84 -21.76
N ALA A 228 -26.65 -18.51 -22.00
CA ALA A 228 -25.98 -18.79 -23.27
C ALA A 228 -25.82 -20.30 -23.53
N SER A 229 -25.57 -21.11 -22.50
CA SER A 229 -25.50 -22.57 -22.64
C SER A 229 -26.86 -23.23 -22.88
N SER A 230 -27.97 -22.60 -22.45
CA SER A 230 -29.33 -23.09 -22.68
C SER A 230 -29.91 -22.73 -24.06
N ALA A 231 -29.32 -21.75 -24.75
CA ALA A 231 -29.73 -21.34 -26.08
C ALA A 231 -29.15 -22.21 -27.21
N ASP A 232 -28.06 -22.94 -26.95
CA ASP A 232 -27.44 -23.86 -27.92
C ASP A 232 -28.19 -25.20 -28.05
N GLU A 233 -28.97 -25.61 -27.04
CA GLU A 233 -29.80 -26.84 -27.08
C GLU A 233 -31.12 -26.70 -27.86
N HIS A 234 -31.36 -25.59 -28.56
CA HIS A 234 -32.59 -25.38 -29.37
C HIS A 234 -32.36 -25.23 -30.87
N SER A 235 -31.20 -25.65 -31.41
CA SER A 235 -30.94 -25.60 -32.86
C SER A 235 -30.96 -26.94 -33.63
N ASP A 236 -31.21 -28.09 -32.98
CA ASP A 236 -31.16 -29.41 -33.63
C ASP A 236 -32.51 -30.17 -33.68
N VAL A 237 -33.54 -29.63 -34.33
CA VAL A 237 -34.62 -30.39 -35.02
C VAL A 237 -35.20 -29.41 -36.06
N GLU A 238 -35.01 -29.53 -37.37
CA GLU A 238 -35.61 -30.57 -38.21
C GLU A 238 -34.96 -30.47 -39.62
N ALA A 239 -34.03 -31.38 -39.91
CA ALA A 239 -33.65 -31.70 -41.28
C ALA A 239 -34.09 -33.15 -41.56
N HIS A 240 -34.79 -33.31 -42.67
CA HIS A 240 -35.08 -34.56 -43.40
C HIS A 240 -36.31 -35.38 -42.99
N ILE A 241 -37.35 -35.32 -43.84
CA ILE A 241 -37.93 -36.53 -44.45
C ILE A 241 -38.10 -36.26 -45.96
N GLU A 242 -37.41 -37.06 -46.78
CA GLU A 242 -37.53 -37.13 -48.24
C GLU A 242 -38.76 -37.97 -48.66
N LEU A 243 -39.50 -37.50 -49.69
CA LEU A 243 -39.79 -38.17 -50.98
C LEU A 243 -40.88 -37.41 -51.75
#